data_AF-A0AAX4II99-F1
#
_entry.id   AF-A0AAX4II99-F1
#
_cell.length_a   1.000
_cell.length_b   1.000
_cell.length_c   1.000
_cell.angle_alpha   90.00
_cell.angle_beta   90.00
_cell.angle_gamma   90.00
#
_symmetry.space_group_name_H-M   'P 1'
#
loop_
_entity.id
_entity.type
_entity.pdbx_description
1 polymer ?
#
loop_
_entity_poly.entity_id
_entity_poly.type
_entity_poly.pdbx_seq_one_letter_code
_entity_poly.pdbx_strand_id
1 'polypeptide(L)'
;MMFIRSLIVAAVVLGASAVPAPSPQDNGTPEQPAPEQPALEQPAPDRCAGVVCPENSYCKVFDFNLEKPVGCEANGTVPADVETCGGVICPTGTTCCNSPCGVCTKPGDFCLTWVC
;
A
#
# COMPACT_ATOMS: atom_id res chain seq x y z
N MET A 1 47.50 -18.47 -21.66
CA MET A 1 47.94 -17.91 -22.96
C MET A 1 46.71 -17.36 -23.68
N MET A 2 46.87 -16.21 -24.32
CA MET A 2 45.82 -15.26 -24.77
C MET A 2 44.80 -15.83 -25.76
N PHE A 3 43.51 -15.56 -25.52
CA PHE A 3 42.44 -15.65 -26.53
C PHE A 3 42.04 -14.24 -27.01
N ILE A 4 42.58 -13.88 -28.17
CA ILE A 4 41.89 -13.37 -29.37
C ILE A 4 40.77 -12.32 -29.18
N ARG A 5 41.14 -11.07 -29.50
CA ARG A 5 40.55 -10.11 -30.48
C ARG A 5 39.04 -9.82 -30.52
N SER A 6 38.76 -8.51 -30.67
CA SER A 6 37.69 -7.90 -31.49
C SER A 6 36.26 -7.97 -30.92
N LEU A 7 35.32 -7.06 -31.15
CA LEU A 7 35.18 -5.73 -31.78
C LEU A 7 33.83 -5.18 -31.22
N ILE A 8 33.76 -3.86 -31.01
CA ILE A 8 32.69 -2.91 -31.36
C ILE A 8 31.24 -3.45 -31.49
N VAL A 9 30.29 -2.75 -30.85
CA VAL A 9 29.14 -2.01 -31.43
C VAL A 9 28.02 -1.91 -30.40
N ALA A 10 27.76 -0.69 -29.95
CA ALA A 10 26.52 -0.34 -29.25
C ALA A 10 25.35 -0.43 -30.23
N ALA A 11 24.29 -1.15 -29.86
CA ALA A 11 23.01 -1.14 -30.57
C ALA A 11 21.92 -0.67 -29.60
N VAL A 12 21.55 0.60 -29.73
CA VAL A 12 20.32 1.17 -29.18
C VAL A 12 19.15 0.54 -29.95
N VAL A 13 18.30 -0.23 -29.27
CA VAL A 13 17.05 -0.71 -29.88
C VAL A 13 15.99 0.37 -29.69
N LEU A 14 15.79 1.14 -30.77
CA LEU A 14 14.64 2.01 -30.94
C LEU A 14 13.37 1.16 -31.07
N GLY A 15 12.37 1.47 -30.26
CA GLY A 15 11.06 0.84 -30.30
C GLY A 15 10.33 1.12 -31.61
N ALA A 16 9.59 0.12 -32.09
CA ALA A 16 8.61 0.26 -33.15
C ALA A 16 7.34 -0.50 -32.73
N SER A 17 6.38 0.23 -32.16
CA SER A 17 5.01 -0.26 -32.01
C SER A 17 4.18 0.43 -33.09
N ALA A 18 3.88 -0.29 -34.17
CA ALA A 18 2.95 0.16 -35.20
C ALA A 18 1.51 -0.17 -34.76
N VAL A 19 0.67 0.85 -34.62
CA VAL A 19 -0.79 0.71 -34.59
C VAL A 19 -1.40 1.48 -35.76
N PRO A 20 -2.50 1.00 -36.37
CA PRO A 20 -2.93 1.42 -37.71
C PRO A 20 -3.57 2.81 -37.74
N ALA A 21 -3.50 3.47 -38.91
CA ALA A 21 -4.09 4.78 -39.18
C ALA A 21 -5.64 4.75 -39.14
N PRO A 22 -6.30 5.76 -38.57
CA PRO A 22 -7.75 5.96 -38.72
C PRO A 22 -8.09 6.64 -40.05
N SER A 23 -9.20 6.22 -40.65
CA SER A 23 -9.81 6.83 -41.86
C SER A 23 -10.57 8.14 -41.51
N PRO A 24 -10.82 9.04 -42.49
CA PRO A 24 -11.37 10.36 -42.24
C PRO A 24 -12.91 10.35 -42.22
N GLN A 25 -13.50 10.80 -41.11
CA GLN A 25 -14.92 11.17 -41.03
C GLN A 25 -15.06 12.44 -40.16
N ASP A 26 -15.32 13.52 -40.87
CA ASP A 26 -15.89 14.80 -40.46
C ASP A 26 -17.11 14.61 -39.53
N ASN A 27 -17.16 15.30 -38.39
CA ASN A 27 -18.21 16.25 -37.98
C ASN A 27 -18.14 16.56 -36.47
N GLY A 28 -18.28 17.85 -36.13
CA GLY A 28 -17.68 18.47 -34.94
C GLY A 28 -18.18 18.08 -33.54
N THR A 29 -17.33 18.33 -32.55
CA THR A 29 -17.65 18.51 -31.12
C THR A 29 -16.50 19.32 -30.49
N PRO A 30 -16.76 20.34 -29.63
CA PRO A 30 -15.71 21.22 -29.13
C PRO A 30 -14.65 20.48 -28.32
N GLU A 31 -13.39 20.70 -28.67
CA GLU A 31 -12.21 20.24 -27.94
C GLU A 31 -12.23 20.81 -26.51
N GLN A 32 -12.48 19.92 -25.54
CA GLN A 32 -12.22 20.21 -24.14
C GLN A 32 -10.69 20.10 -23.92
N PRO A 33 -10.01 21.11 -23.37
CA PRO A 33 -8.58 21.02 -23.09
C PRO A 33 -8.32 19.83 -22.16
N ALA A 34 -7.32 19.02 -22.52
CA ALA A 34 -6.85 17.92 -21.68
C ALA A 34 -6.48 18.47 -20.29
N PRO A 35 -6.94 17.85 -19.18
CA PRO A 35 -6.46 18.24 -17.87
C PRO A 35 -4.97 17.92 -17.79
N GLU A 36 -4.16 18.95 -17.50
CA GLU A 36 -2.76 18.83 -17.12
C GLU A 36 -2.63 17.70 -16.07
N GLN A 37 -1.85 16.66 -16.39
CA GLN A 37 -1.55 15.60 -15.43
C GLN A 37 -0.62 16.17 -14.36
N PRO A 38 -1.00 16.15 -13.07
CA PRO A 38 -0.03 16.38 -12.00
C PRO A 38 0.99 15.25 -12.02
N ALA A 39 2.22 15.57 -11.64
CA ALA A 39 3.32 14.61 -11.49
C ALA A 39 2.84 13.34 -10.78
N LEU A 40 3.37 12.18 -11.18
CA LEU A 40 3.12 10.90 -10.52
C LEU A 40 3.46 10.99 -9.03
N GLU A 41 2.46 11.32 -8.20
CA GLU A 41 2.50 11.10 -6.77
C GLU A 41 2.72 9.59 -6.60
N GLN A 42 3.85 9.20 -6.01
CA GLN A 42 4.09 7.80 -5.68
C GLN A 42 2.92 7.32 -4.82
N PRO A 43 2.30 6.15 -5.12
CA PRO A 43 1.24 5.63 -4.28
C PRO A 43 1.73 5.58 -2.83
N ALA A 44 0.93 6.11 -1.90
CA ALA A 44 1.25 6.06 -0.48
C ALA A 44 1.59 4.60 -0.08
N PRO A 45 2.60 4.38 0.78
CA PRO A 45 2.99 3.04 1.17
C PRO A 45 1.82 2.30 1.83
N ASP A 46 1.61 1.04 1.45
CA ASP A 46 0.61 0.18 2.07
C ASP A 46 0.98 -0.06 3.54
N ARG A 47 0.16 0.49 4.43
CA ARG A 47 0.37 0.40 5.88
C ARG A 47 0.06 -0.98 6.44
N CYS A 48 -0.61 -1.83 5.66
CA CYS A 48 -0.92 -3.21 6.03
C CYS A 48 0.14 -4.22 5.54
N ALA A 49 1.15 -3.76 4.81
CA ALA A 49 2.23 -4.63 4.34
C ALA A 49 2.94 -5.32 5.52
N GLY A 50 2.90 -6.65 5.55
CA GLY A 50 3.55 -7.47 6.58
C GLY A 50 2.78 -7.59 7.90
N VAL A 51 1.57 -7.04 8.00
CA VAL A 51 0.71 -7.21 9.18
C VAL A 51 0.08 -8.60 9.14
N VAL A 52 0.30 -9.38 10.19
CA VAL A 52 -0.31 -10.70 10.36
C VAL A 52 -1.50 -10.56 11.32
N CYS A 53 -2.69 -10.84 10.81
CA CYS A 53 -3.92 -10.80 11.59
C CYS A 53 -4.38 -12.21 11.98
N PRO A 54 -5.06 -12.37 13.12
CA PRO A 54 -5.70 -13.64 13.50
C PRO A 54 -6.69 -14.16 12.45
N GLU A 55 -7.04 -15.44 12.55
CA GLU A 55 -8.01 -16.06 11.66
C GLU A 55 -9.34 -15.30 11.64
N ASN A 56 -9.99 -15.24 10.48
CA ASN A 56 -11.23 -14.49 10.24
C ASN A 56 -11.13 -13.00 10.57
N SER A 57 -9.95 -12.38 10.41
CA SER A 57 -9.77 -10.94 10.52
C SER A 57 -8.86 -10.42 9.41
N TYR A 58 -8.91 -9.12 9.15
CA TYR A 58 -8.13 -8.48 8.09
C TYR A 58 -7.50 -7.18 8.58
N CYS A 59 -6.36 -6.82 7.99
CA CYS A 59 -5.68 -5.59 8.34
C CYS A 59 -6.46 -4.36 7.85
N LYS A 60 -6.55 -3.36 8.73
CA LYS A 60 -7.19 -2.09 8.47
C LYS A 60 -6.45 -0.96 9.19
N VAL A 61 -6.46 0.21 8.58
CA VAL A 61 -6.09 1.47 9.26
C VAL A 61 -7.33 2.00 9.96
N PHE A 62 -7.28 2.09 11.28
CA PHE A 62 -8.36 2.71 12.06
C PHE A 62 -8.14 4.21 12.15
N ASP A 63 -9.20 4.96 12.46
CA ASP A 63 -9.15 6.40 12.69
C ASP A 63 -9.77 6.69 14.06
N PHE A 64 -8.92 7.03 15.02
CA PHE A 64 -9.30 7.45 16.37
C PHE A 64 -9.05 8.97 16.54
N ASN A 65 -9.30 9.76 15.48
CA ASN A 65 -9.08 11.22 15.39
C ASN A 65 -7.62 11.68 15.51
N LEU A 66 -7.00 11.44 16.67
CA LEU A 66 -5.60 11.80 16.94
C LEU A 66 -4.64 10.74 16.39
N GLU A 67 -5.07 9.48 16.40
CA GLU A 67 -4.25 8.35 15.99
C GLU A 67 -4.89 7.60 14.83
N LYS A 68 -4.04 7.06 13.94
CA LYS A 68 -4.47 6.19 12.85
C LYS A 68 -3.75 4.85 12.92
N PRO A 69 -3.95 4.02 13.96
CA PRO A 69 -3.19 2.79 14.14
C PRO A 69 -3.53 1.77 13.06
N VAL A 70 -2.57 0.89 12.80
CA VAL A 70 -2.80 -0.30 11.98
C VAL A 70 -3.14 -1.45 12.92
N GLY A 71 -4.21 -2.17 12.63
CA GLY A 71 -4.60 -3.36 13.38
C GLY A 71 -5.55 -4.23 12.57
N CYS A 72 -6.24 -5.14 13.25
CA CYS A 72 -7.08 -6.13 12.62
C CYS A 72 -8.57 -5.88 12.94
N GLU A 73 -9.41 -5.95 11.92
CA GLU A 73 -10.87 -5.92 12.03
C GLU A 73 -11.42 -7.33 11.80
N ALA A 74 -12.36 -7.76 12.65
CA ALA A 74 -12.99 -9.06 12.51
C ALA A 74 -13.88 -9.12 11.26
N ASN A 75 -13.83 -10.23 10.54
CA ASN A 75 -14.76 -10.61 9.48
C ASN A 75 -15.51 -11.90 9.86
N GLY A 76 -15.99 -11.95 11.10
CA GLY A 76 -16.66 -13.11 11.68
C GLY A 76 -16.17 -13.43 13.09
N THR A 77 -16.28 -14.70 13.49
CA THR A 77 -15.80 -15.18 14.78
C THR A 77 -14.29 -15.35 14.75
N VAL A 78 -13.60 -14.61 15.61
CA VAL A 78 -12.17 -14.74 15.86
C VAL A 78 -11.92 -15.67 17.07
N PRO A 79 -10.72 -16.28 17.19
CA PRO A 79 -10.37 -17.10 18.34
C PRO A 79 -10.52 -16.35 19.67
N ALA A 80 -10.82 -17.07 20.76
CA ALA A 80 -11.05 -16.45 22.07
C ALA A 80 -9.77 -15.90 22.73
N ASP A 81 -8.61 -16.32 22.25
CA ASP A 81 -7.28 -15.96 22.73
C ASP A 81 -6.64 -14.78 21.97
N VAL A 82 -7.38 -14.12 21.07
CA VAL A 82 -6.86 -12.92 20.39
C VAL A 82 -6.69 -11.75 21.34
N GLU A 83 -5.60 -11.03 21.19
CA GLU A 83 -5.35 -9.81 21.96
C GLU A 83 -6.17 -8.65 21.40
N THR A 84 -6.95 -8.00 22.23
CA THR A 84 -7.80 -6.87 21.84
C THR A 84 -7.32 -5.58 22.49
N CYS A 85 -7.47 -4.47 21.79
CA CYS A 85 -7.07 -3.15 22.25
C CYS A 85 -8.14 -2.14 21.87
N GLY A 86 -9.05 -1.86 22.80
CA GLY A 86 -10.24 -1.06 22.52
C GLY A 86 -11.08 -1.70 21.41
N GLY A 87 -11.30 -0.95 20.32
CA GLY A 87 -12.04 -1.40 19.14
C GLY A 87 -11.22 -2.19 18.11
N VAL A 88 -9.95 -2.50 18.40
CA VAL A 88 -9.01 -3.10 17.43
C VAL A 88 -8.57 -4.48 17.93
N ILE A 89 -8.42 -5.44 17.02
CA ILE A 89 -7.70 -6.68 17.30
C ILE A 89 -6.22 -6.47 17.00
N CYS A 90 -5.35 -6.78 17.95
CA CYS A 90 -3.92 -6.59 17.75
C CYS A 90 -3.35 -7.60 16.75
N PRO A 91 -2.44 -7.16 15.85
CA PRO A 91 -1.68 -8.08 15.01
C PRO A 91 -0.96 -9.16 15.84
N THR A 92 -0.80 -10.34 15.26
CA THR A 92 -0.13 -11.46 15.92
C THR A 92 1.26 -11.08 16.39
N GLY A 93 1.57 -11.41 17.65
CA GLY A 93 2.87 -11.09 18.26
C GLY A 93 3.00 -9.65 18.77
N THR A 94 1.91 -8.88 18.81
CA THR A 94 1.84 -7.56 19.46
C THR A 94 0.92 -7.60 20.67
N THR A 95 1.07 -6.62 21.56
CA THR A 95 0.25 -6.45 22.77
C THR A 95 -0.50 -5.13 22.73
N CYS A 96 -1.65 -5.03 23.41
CA CYS A 96 -2.34 -3.76 23.57
C CYS A 96 -1.45 -2.78 24.34
N CYS A 97 -1.28 -1.58 23.79
CA CYS A 97 -0.52 -0.50 24.39
C CYS A 97 -1.43 0.63 24.87
N ASN A 98 -2.28 1.16 23.98
CA ASN A 98 -3.16 2.27 24.29
C ASN A 98 -4.60 1.96 23.84
N SER A 99 -5.39 1.39 24.75
CA SER A 99 -6.75 0.93 24.47
C SER A 99 -7.69 2.02 23.91
N PRO A 100 -7.76 3.25 24.48
CA PRO A 100 -8.55 4.35 23.91
C PRO A 100 -8.27 4.64 22.43
N CYS A 101 -7.02 4.45 22.01
CA CYS A 101 -6.56 4.77 20.67
C CYS A 101 -6.35 3.53 19.79
N GLY A 102 -6.69 2.32 20.27
CA GLY A 102 -6.47 1.06 19.55
C GLY A 102 -5.01 0.79 19.14
N VAL A 103 -4.04 1.29 19.91
CA VAL A 103 -2.61 1.14 19.57
C VAL A 103 -2.07 -0.17 20.12
N CYS A 104 -1.57 -1.02 19.22
CA CYS A 104 -0.85 -2.25 19.56
C CYS A 104 0.65 -2.03 19.35
N THR A 105 1.48 -2.62 20.22
CA THR A 105 2.94 -2.46 20.18
C THR A 105 3.64 -3.81 20.25
N LYS A 106 4.87 -3.91 19.76
CA LYS A 106 5.65 -5.15 19.88
C LYS A 106 6.17 -5.29 21.32
N PRO A 107 6.36 -6.52 21.81
CA PRO A 107 7.03 -6.75 23.07
C PRO A 107 8.40 -6.07 23.12
N GLY A 108 8.65 -5.28 24.17
CA GLY A 108 9.90 -4.55 24.37
C GLY A 108 9.95 -3.15 23.76
N ASP A 109 8.99 -2.77 22.92
CA ASP A 109 8.86 -1.39 22.44
C ASP A 109 8.27 -0.50 23.54
N PHE A 110 8.61 0.79 23.50
CA PHE A 110 8.01 1.76 24.40
C PHE A 110 6.51 1.87 24.15
N CYS A 111 5.75 1.84 25.24
CA CYS A 111 4.32 2.08 25.22
C CYS A 111 4.01 3.37 25.98
N LEU A 112 3.40 4.31 25.27
CA LEU A 112 2.91 5.56 25.81
C LEU A 112 1.38 5.57 25.67
N THR A 113 0.69 6.10 26.66
CA THR A 113 -0.77 6.11 26.72
C THR A 113 -1.31 7.54 26.72
N TRP A 114 -2.43 7.74 26.03
CA TRP A 114 -3.14 9.01 25.92
C TRP A 114 -4.60 8.75 25.51
N VAL A 115 -5.41 9.80 25.52
CA VAL A 115 -6.83 9.72 25.16
C VAL A 115 -7.01 10.02 23.68
N CYS A 116 -7.80 9.16 23.03
CA CYS A 116 -8.49 9.37 21.77
C CYS A 116 -10.00 9.19 22.05
#